data_AF-A0A537LYC2-F1
#
_entry.id   AF-A0A537LYC2-F1
#
_cell.length_a   1.000
_cell.length_b   1.000
_cell.length_c   1.000
_cell.angle_alpha   90.00
_cell.angle_beta   90.00
_cell.angle_gamma   90.00
#
_symmetry.space_group_name_H-M   'P 1'
#
loop_
_entity.id
_entity.type
_entity.pdbx_description
1 polymer ?
#
loop_
_entity_poly.entity_id
_entity_poly.type
_entity_poly.pdbx_seq_one_letter_code
_entity_poly.pdbx_strand_id
1 'polypeptide(L)'
;MRAIGFVAVFLVAMWAMAAGWTALRQTWQIPTPAGLAHTLAYTAVFVGSFLYLGFWVYAWDRAAGRVRRRIALYEWFLRGKS
;
A
#
# COMPACT_ATOMS: atom_id res chain seq x y z
N MET A 1 -10.77 1.50 -17.43
CA MET A 1 -9.34 1.70 -17.13
C MET A 1 -9.05 1.85 -15.64
N ARG A 2 -9.86 2.59 -14.88
CA ARG A 2 -9.66 2.78 -13.44
C ARG A 2 -9.64 1.48 -12.59
N ALA A 3 -10.63 0.60 -12.75
CA ALA A 3 -10.71 -0.63 -11.97
C ALA A 3 -9.52 -1.59 -12.19
N ILE A 4 -8.97 -1.64 -13.41
CA ILE A 4 -7.82 -2.51 -13.73
C ILE A 4 -6.57 -2.05 -12.96
N GLY A 5 -6.32 -0.74 -12.88
CA GLY A 5 -5.21 -0.20 -12.10
C GLY A 5 -5.36 -0.49 -10.60
N PHE A 6 -6.57 -0.38 -10.06
CA PHE A 6 -6.86 -0.74 -8.67
C PHE A 6 -6.59 -2.23 -8.40
N VAL A 7 -7.11 -3.10 -9.27
CA VAL A 7 -6.89 -4.56 -9.16
C VAL A 7 -5.41 -4.90 -9.29
N ALA A 8 -4.68 -4.27 -10.21
CA ALA A 8 -3.24 -4.48 -10.35
C ALA A 8 -2.47 -4.11 -9.06
N VAL A 9 -2.74 -2.93 -8.48
CA VAL A 9 -2.09 -2.51 -7.22
C VAL A 9 -2.51 -3.41 -6.05
N PHE A 10 -3.76 -3.86 -6.01
CA PHE A 10 -4.23 -4.83 -5.03
C PHE A 10 -3.50 -6.17 -5.13
N LEU A 11 -3.32 -6.70 -6.35
CA LEU A 11 -2.55 -7.92 -6.58
C LEU A 11 -1.07 -7.75 -6.19
N VAL A 12 -0.47 -6.58 -6.47
CA VAL A 12 0.89 -6.25 -6.02
C VAL A 12 0.97 -6.22 -4.50
N ALA A 13 -0.02 -5.64 -3.81
CA ALA A 13 -0.08 -5.63 -2.36
C ALA A 13 -0.18 -7.07 -1.80
N MET A 14 -1.06 -7.90 -2.36
CA MET A 14 -1.20 -9.30 -1.93
C MET A 14 0.08 -10.10 -2.15
N TRP A 15 0.71 -9.92 -3.32
CA TRP A 15 1.99 -10.57 -3.62
C TRP A 15 3.10 -10.12 -2.66
N ALA A 16 3.22 -8.82 -2.39
CA ALA A 16 4.20 -8.28 -1.45
C ALA A 16 3.96 -8.78 -0.03
N MET A 17 2.71 -8.93 0.40
CA MET A 17 2.37 -9.52 1.69
C MET A 17 2.81 -10.98 1.78
N ALA A 18 2.52 -11.78 0.76
CA ALA A 18 2.93 -13.19 0.72
C ALA A 18 4.46 -13.35 0.70
N ALA A 19 5.14 -12.60 -0.17
CA ALA A 19 6.60 -12.61 -0.29
C ALA A 19 7.29 -12.09 0.98
N GLY A 20 6.75 -11.03 1.58
CA GLY A 20 7.21 -10.48 2.85
C GLY A 20 7.06 -11.47 4.00
N TRP A 21 5.93 -12.20 4.05
CA TRP A 21 5.72 -13.25 5.05
C TRP A 21 6.70 -14.41 4.90
N THR A 22 7.01 -14.82 3.67
CA THR A 22 8.05 -15.85 3.43
C THR A 22 9.43 -15.36 3.83
N ALA A 23 9.80 -14.13 3.46
CA ALA A 23 11.08 -13.52 3.82
C ALA A 23 11.22 -13.38 5.34
N LEU A 24 10.15 -12.94 6.03
CA LEU A 24 10.12 -12.83 7.48
C LEU A 24 10.33 -14.19 8.15
N ARG A 25 9.58 -15.23 7.73
CA ARG A 25 9.74 -16.59 8.28
C ARG A 25 11.15 -17.12 8.09
N GLN A 26 11.74 -16.93 6.92
CA GLN A 26 13.12 -17.36 6.64
C GLN A 26 14.12 -16.61 7.50
N THR A 27 13.96 -15.29 7.64
CA THR A 27 14.82 -14.44 8.48
C THR A 27 14.67 -14.77 9.96
N TRP A 28 13.49 -15.19 10.41
CA TRP A 28 13.25 -15.63 11.79
C TRP A 28 13.95 -16.96 12.11
N GLN A 29 14.02 -17.87 11.13
CA GLN A 29 14.74 -19.13 11.28
C GLN A 29 16.26 -18.93 11.24
N ILE A 30 16.74 -18.09 10.32
CA ILE A 30 18.16 -17.76 10.17
C ILE A 30 18.26 -16.25 9.92
N PRO A 31 18.58 -15.44 10.95
CA PRO A 31 18.67 -13.99 10.79
C PRO A 31 19.87 -13.64 9.92
N THR A 32 19.57 -13.24 8.69
CA THR A 32 20.55 -12.75 7.71
C THR A 32 20.26 -11.29 7.37
N PRO A 33 21.30 -10.47 7.10
CA PRO A 33 21.12 -9.09 6.65
C PRO A 33 20.30 -9.00 5.35
N ALA A 34 20.50 -9.96 4.44
CA ALA A 34 19.73 -10.06 3.21
C ALA A 34 18.24 -10.35 3.47
N GLY A 35 17.91 -11.25 4.39
CA GLY A 35 16.52 -11.54 4.77
C GLY A 35 15.82 -10.34 5.40
N LEU A 36 16.51 -9.59 6.25
CA LEU A 36 16.02 -8.33 6.82
C LEU A 36 15.73 -7.29 5.72
N ALA A 37 16.66 -7.11 4.76
CA ALA A 37 16.48 -6.17 3.66
C ALA A 37 15.27 -6.53 2.78
N HIS A 38 15.08 -7.81 2.46
CA HIS A 38 13.91 -8.28 1.70
C HIS A 38 12.61 -8.05 2.47
N THR A 39 12.59 -8.38 3.76
CA THR A 39 11.42 -8.18 4.62
C THR A 39 11.01 -6.70 4.66
N LEU A 40 11.98 -5.79 4.83
CA LEU A 40 11.72 -4.35 4.80
C LEU A 40 11.24 -3.88 3.43
N ALA A 41 11.86 -4.36 2.34
CA ALA A 41 11.45 -3.99 0.99
C ALA A 41 10.01 -4.42 0.68
N TYR A 42 9.64 -5.67 0.98
CA TYR A 42 8.27 -6.15 0.79
C TYR A 42 7.27 -5.42 1.69
N THR A 43 7.64 -5.09 2.92
CA THR A 43 6.81 -4.29 3.84
C THR A 43 6.57 -2.89 3.27
N ALA A 44 7.60 -2.23 2.74
CA ALA A 44 7.47 -0.92 2.12
C ALA A 44 6.55 -0.94 0.89
N VAL A 45 6.70 -1.95 0.03
CA VAL A 45 5.81 -2.15 -1.13
C VAL A 45 4.37 -2.39 -0.71
N PHE A 46 4.15 -3.22 0.31
CA PHE A 46 2.83 -3.50 0.85
C PHE A 46 2.17 -2.23 1.41
N VAL A 47 2.86 -1.52 2.30
CA VAL A 47 2.35 -0.27 2.92
C VAL A 47 2.08 0.79 1.86
N GLY A 48 3.00 0.97 0.90
CA GLY A 48 2.82 1.92 -0.19
C GLY A 48 1.61 1.60 -1.07
N SER A 49 1.44 0.32 -1.42
CA SER A 49 0.29 -0.14 -2.20
C SER A 49 -1.02 0.04 -1.45
N PHE A 50 -1.03 -0.25 -0.15
CA PHE A 50 -2.22 -0.10 0.71
C PHE A 50 -2.62 1.37 0.88
N LEU A 51 -1.65 2.25 1.10
CA LEU A 51 -1.87 3.70 1.13
C LEU A 51 -2.40 4.22 -0.20
N TYR A 52 -1.89 3.72 -1.32
CA TYR A 52 -2.37 4.09 -2.65
C TYR A 52 -3.82 3.66 -2.87
N LEU A 53 -4.18 2.43 -2.49
CA LEU A 53 -5.55 1.92 -2.56
C LEU A 53 -6.49 2.74 -1.67
N GLY A 54 -6.09 3.01 -0.42
CA GLY A 54 -6.85 3.84 0.52
C GLY A 54 -7.06 5.27 0.01
N PHE A 55 -6.03 5.88 -0.58
CA PHE A 55 -6.13 7.17 -1.25
C PHE A 55 -7.14 7.14 -2.40
N TRP A 56 -7.14 6.07 -3.20
CA TRP A 56 -8.05 5.90 -4.32
C TRP A 56 -9.52 5.82 -3.88
N VAL A 57 -9.80 5.02 -2.85
CA VAL A 57 -11.15 4.92 -2.27
C VAL A 57 -11.57 6.27 -1.71
N TYR A 58 -10.70 6.94 -0.96
CA TYR A 58 -10.97 8.27 -0.41
C TYR A 58 -11.24 9.32 -1.51
N ALA A 59 -10.45 9.33 -2.57
CA ALA A 59 -10.63 10.24 -3.70
C ALA A 59 -11.97 9.98 -4.42
N TRP A 60 -12.36 8.71 -4.58
CA TRP A 60 -13.64 8.33 -5.16
C TRP A 60 -14.80 8.80 -4.27
N ASP A 61 -14.76 8.49 -2.97
CA ASP A 61 -15.82 8.89 -2.03
C ASP A 61 -15.93 10.41 -1.94
N ARG A 62 -14.80 11.13 -2.03
CA ARG A 62 -14.77 12.60 -2.05
C ARG A 62 -15.43 13.14 -3.32
N ALA A 63 -15.10 12.59 -4.49
CA ALA A 63 -15.72 12.99 -5.75
C ALA A 63 -17.23 12.68 -5.77
N ALA A 64 -17.66 11.63 -5.07
CA ALA A 64 -19.07 11.26 -4.91
C ALA A 64 -19.80 12.05 -3.81
N GLY A 65 -19.15 13.01 -3.14
CA GLY A 65 -19.73 13.82 -2.07
C GLY A 65 -20.04 13.05 -0.76
N ARG A 66 -19.52 11.81 -0.63
CA ARG A 66 -19.82 10.90 0.49
C ARG A 66 -18.84 11.00 1.67
N VAL A 67 -17.80 11.82 1.57
CA VAL A 67 -16.80 11.98 2.65
C VAL A 67 -17.35 12.86 3.77
N ARG A 68 -17.74 12.23 4.88
CA ARG A 68 -18.24 12.91 6.09
C ARG A 68 -17.12 13.41 7.01
N ARG A 69 -15.93 12.80 6.95
CA ARG A 69 -14.73 13.19 7.73
C ARG A 69 -13.51 13.20 6.81
N ARG A 70 -12.90 14.37 6.66
CA ARG A 70 -11.73 14.59 5.80
C ARG A 70 -10.48 14.01 6.47
N ILE A 71 -9.74 13.16 5.75
CA ILE A 71 -8.50 12.57 6.25
C ILE A 71 -7.35 13.50 5.87
N ALA A 72 -6.69 14.09 6.87
CA ALA A 72 -5.65 15.10 6.69
C ALA A 72 -4.47 14.61 5.82
N LEU A 73 -4.07 13.34 5.97
CA LEU A 73 -3.02 12.70 5.18
C LEU A 73 -3.31 12.78 3.67
N TYR A 74 -4.52 12.39 3.26
CA TYR A 74 -4.92 12.39 1.86
C TYR A 74 -5.28 13.78 1.34
N GLU A 75 -5.82 14.65 2.20
CA GLU A 75 -6.03 16.06 1.84
C GLU A 75 -4.73 16.80 1.55
N TRP A 76 -3.68 16.58 2.36
CA TRP A 76 -2.37 17.17 2.14
C TRP A 76 -1.78 16.72 0.79
N PHE A 77 -1.87 15.43 0.48
CA PHE A 77 -1.41 14.87 -0.79
C PHE A 77 -2.20 15.42 -2.00
N LEU A 78 -3.50 15.67 -1.85
CA LEU A 78 -4.33 16.28 -2.89
C LEU A 78 -4.03 17.77 -3.08
N ARG A 79 -3.71 18.51 -2.01
CA ARG A 79 -3.36 19.94 -2.09
C ARG A 79 -2.03 20.19 -2.78
N GLY A 80 -1.06 19.28 -2.64
CA GLY A 80 0.24 19.38 -3.31
C GLY A 80 0.22 19.11 -4.82
N LYS A 81 -0.94 18.76 -5.40
CA LYS A 81 -1.14 18.54 -6.85
C LYS A 81 -1.91 19.67 -7.55
N SER A 82 -2.32 20.71 -6.82
CA SER A 82 -3.00 21.89 -7.36
C SER A 82 -2.03 23.05 -7.55
#